data_AF-A0A7Z3H497-F1
#
_entry.id   AF-A0A7Z3H497-F1
#
_cell.length_a   1.000
_cell.length_b   1.000
_cell.length_c   1.000
_cell.angle_alpha   90.00
_cell.angle_beta   90.00
_cell.angle_gamma   90.00
#
_symmetry.space_group_name_H-M   'P 1'
#
loop_
_entity.id
_entity.type
_entity.pdbx_description
1 polymer ?
#
loop_
_entity_poly.entity_id
_entity_poly.type
_entity_poly.pdbx_seq_one_letter_code
_entity_poly.pdbx_strand_id
1 'polypeptide(L)'
;MNNFNNRIDAQRNILRIVNQGHWYVEELSGLSNKAIDRWMIANQIDAASRLAELIRLAGRALFFLANKSQEQVTGEYEHHSRKVADLTYEIAKEIEASF
;
A
#
# COMPACT_ATOMS: atom_id res chain seq x y z
N MET A 1 15.20 -7.08 1.86
CA MET A 1 14.17 -7.18 2.91
C MET A 1 14.10 -5.86 3.64
N ASN A 2 13.11 -5.02 3.32
CA ASN A 2 12.95 -3.71 3.96
C ASN A 2 11.87 -3.88 5.04
N ASN A 3 12.30 -4.19 6.27
CA ASN A 3 11.39 -4.15 7.41
C ASN A 3 11.01 -2.69 7.63
N PHE A 4 9.72 -2.37 7.54
CA PHE A 4 9.29 -0.99 7.72
C PHE A 4 9.48 -0.58 9.18
N ASN A 5 10.26 0.47 9.40
CA ASN A 5 10.55 0.99 10.73
C ASN A 5 9.32 1.66 11.37
N ASN A 6 8.39 2.18 10.56
CA ASN A 6 7.11 2.71 11.01
C ASN A 6 6.10 2.75 9.85
N ARG A 7 4.84 2.99 10.21
CA ARG A 7 3.71 3.10 9.28
C ARG A 7 3.86 4.19 8.23
N ILE A 8 4.41 5.35 8.58
CA ILE A 8 4.50 6.48 7.66
C ILE A 8 5.48 6.16 6.53
N ASP A 9 6.62 5.56 6.87
CA ASP A 9 7.61 5.13 5.89
C ASP A 9 7.05 4.04 4.98
N ALA A 10 6.31 3.09 5.55
CA ALA A 10 5.63 2.05 4.78
C ALA A 10 4.60 2.62 3.80
N GLN A 11 3.74 3.54 4.27
CA GLN A 11 2.75 4.19 3.42
C GLN A 11 3.43 4.98 2.30
N ARG A 12 4.46 5.79 2.61
CA ARG A 12 5.21 6.55 1.61
C ARG A 12 5.86 5.67 0.56
N ASN A 13 6.43 4.54 0.97
CA ASN A 13 7.06 3.60 0.04
C ASN A 13 6.04 2.97 -0.92
N ILE A 14 4.87 2.56 -0.41
CA ILE A 14 3.79 2.03 -1.26
C ILE A 14 3.31 3.10 -2.25
N LEU A 15 3.04 4.32 -1.78
CA LEU A 15 2.60 5.40 -2.67
C LEU A 15 3.65 5.68 -3.76
N ARG A 16 4.94 5.72 -3.39
CA ARG A 16 6.04 5.89 -4.35
C ARG A 16 6.04 4.79 -5.41
N ILE A 17 5.86 3.53 -5.02
CA ILE A 17 5.85 2.39 -5.95
C ILE A 17 4.64 2.45 -6.88
N VAL A 18 3.44 2.68 -6.34
CA VAL A 18 2.24 2.83 -7.17
C VAL A 18 2.41 4.00 -8.14
N ASN A 19 2.89 5.15 -7.68
CA ASN A 19 3.07 6.36 -8.50
C ASN A 19 4.27 6.29 -9.46
N GLN A 20 5.04 5.19 -9.49
CA GLN A 20 5.94 4.92 -10.61
C GLN A 20 5.19 4.51 -11.88
N GLY A 21 3.94 4.03 -11.75
CA GLY A 21 3.05 3.83 -12.89
C GLY A 21 2.70 5.16 -13.55
N HIS A 22 2.63 5.17 -14.88
CA HIS A 22 2.22 6.36 -15.64
C HIS A 22 0.70 6.53 -15.61
N TRP A 23 0.19 7.19 -14.56
CA TRP A 23 -1.23 7.45 -14.39
C TRP A 23 -1.71 8.60 -15.28
N TYR A 24 -2.88 8.44 -15.90
CA TYR A 24 -3.39 9.37 -16.91
C TYR A 24 -3.92 10.70 -16.32
N VAL A 25 -4.52 10.65 -15.12
CA VAL A 25 -5.22 11.80 -14.52
C VAL A 25 -4.55 12.28 -13.25
N GLU A 26 -4.37 11.39 -12.28
CA GLU A 26 -3.81 11.76 -10.99
C GLU A 26 -3.05 10.62 -10.32
N GLU A 27 -2.08 10.98 -9.50
CA GLU A 27 -1.35 10.07 -8.63
C GLU A 27 -2.20 9.63 -7.41
N LEU A 28 -1.88 8.46 -6.86
CA LEU A 28 -2.49 8.00 -5.62
C LEU A 28 -1.97 8.86 -4.46
N SER A 29 -2.88 9.53 -3.75
CA SER A 29 -2.56 10.47 -2.67
C SER A 29 -2.57 9.86 -1.27
N GLY A 30 -3.11 8.65 -1.11
CA GLY A 30 -3.22 7.99 0.18
C GLY A 30 -3.87 6.60 0.07
N LEU A 31 -3.78 5.83 1.16
CA LEU A 31 -4.25 4.44 1.22
C LEU A 31 -5.56 4.26 1.99
N SER A 32 -6.32 5.35 2.19
CA SER A 32 -7.70 5.24 2.67
C SER A 32 -8.60 4.75 1.55
N ASN A 33 -9.69 4.03 1.87
CA ASN A 33 -10.64 3.57 0.85
C ASN A 33 -11.12 4.73 -0.04
N LYS A 34 -11.44 5.89 0.54
CA LYS A 34 -11.87 7.08 -0.21
C LYS A 34 -10.80 7.59 -1.19
N ALA A 35 -9.53 7.61 -0.80
CA ALA A 35 -8.44 8.04 -1.68
C ALA A 35 -8.23 7.04 -2.82
N ILE A 36 -8.27 5.74 -2.50
CA ILE A 36 -8.15 4.65 -3.47
C ILE A 36 -9.31 4.67 -4.47
N ASP A 37 -10.55 4.77 -4.00
CA ASP A 37 -11.76 4.80 -4.83
C ASP A 37 -11.73 5.98 -5.81
N ARG A 38 -11.42 7.18 -5.30
CA ARG A 38 -11.29 8.38 -6.14
C ARG A 38 -10.22 8.18 -7.22
N TRP A 39 -9.03 7.73 -6.83
CA TRP A 39 -7.90 7.55 -7.75
C TRP A 39 -8.21 6.51 -8.84
N MET A 40 -8.90 5.42 -8.49
CA MET A 40 -9.35 4.41 -9.45
C MET A 40 -10.35 4.98 -10.45
N ILE A 41 -11.36 5.69 -9.95
CA ILE A 41 -12.38 6.33 -10.80
C ILE A 41 -11.72 7.34 -11.75
N ALA A 42 -10.82 8.19 -11.24
CA ALA A 42 -10.14 9.20 -12.03
C ALA A 42 -9.27 8.59 -13.14
N ASN A 43 -8.54 7.52 -12.84
CA ASN A 43 -7.64 6.86 -13.80
C ASN A 43 -8.29 5.69 -14.57
N GLN A 44 -9.60 5.48 -14.42
CA GLN A 44 -10.34 4.38 -15.05
C GLN A 44 -9.76 2.99 -14.77
N ILE A 45 -9.22 2.80 -13.56
CA ILE A 45 -8.68 1.52 -13.11
C ILE A 45 -9.84 0.67 -12.60
N ASP A 46 -9.91 -0.58 -13.06
CA ASP A 46 -10.93 -1.52 -12.58
C ASP A 46 -10.79 -1.74 -11.06
N ALA A 47 -11.86 -1.44 -10.31
CA ALA A 47 -11.91 -1.61 -8.87
C ALA A 47 -11.84 -3.08 -8.43
N ALA A 48 -12.11 -4.03 -9.34
CA ALA A 48 -11.94 -5.46 -9.15
C ALA A 48 -10.56 -5.98 -9.61
N SER A 49 -9.68 -5.10 -10.12
CA SER A 49 -8.33 -5.49 -10.55
C SER A 49 -7.49 -5.99 -9.37
N ARG A 50 -6.46 -6.78 -9.71
CA ARG A 50 -5.50 -7.27 -8.73
C ARG A 50 -4.76 -6.12 -8.03
N LEU A 51 -4.34 -5.10 -8.79
CA LEU A 51 -3.74 -3.89 -8.24
C LEU A 51 -4.65 -3.23 -7.20
N ALA A 52 -5.95 -3.11 -7.51
CA ALA A 52 -6.92 -2.53 -6.59
C ALA A 52 -7.04 -3.31 -5.28
N GLU A 53 -7.11 -4.64 -5.37
CA GLU A 53 -7.15 -5.52 -4.22
C GLU A 53 -5.90 -5.36 -3.34
N LEU A 54 -4.72 -5.38 -3.95
CA LEU A 54 -3.43 -5.26 -3.27
C LEU A 54 -3.28 -3.93 -2.52
N ILE A 55 -3.61 -2.81 -3.16
CA ILE A 55 -3.53 -1.47 -2.54
C ILE A 55 -4.49 -1.39 -1.34
N ARG A 56 -5.72 -1.92 -1.46
CA ARG A 56 -6.68 -1.96 -0.34
C ARG A 56 -6.21 -2.85 0.81
N LEU A 57 -5.63 -4.02 0.50
CA LEU A 57 -5.04 -4.90 1.50
C LEU A 57 -3.90 -4.21 2.25
N ALA A 58 -3.04 -3.48 1.53
CA ALA A 58 -1.93 -2.74 2.12
C ALA A 58 -2.43 -1.60 3.02
N GLY A 59 -3.44 -0.83 2.57
CA GLY A 59 -4.10 0.20 3.38
C GLY A 59 -4.68 -0.35 4.69
N ARG A 60 -5.34 -1.51 4.64
CA ARG A 60 -5.83 -2.21 5.83
C ARG A 60 -4.68 -2.66 6.74
N ALA A 61 -3.65 -3.30 6.19
CA ALA A 61 -2.51 -3.78 6.97
C ALA A 61 -1.77 -2.63 7.67
N LEU A 62 -1.62 -1.48 7.02
CA LEU A 62 -1.04 -0.27 7.61
C LEU A 62 -1.89 0.35 8.72
N PHE A 63 -3.21 0.21 8.66
CA PHE A 63 -4.09 0.65 9.75
C PHE A 63 -3.80 -0.13 11.04
N PHE A 64 -3.55 -1.43 10.94
CA PHE A 64 -3.13 -2.25 12.09
C PHE A 64 -1.74 -1.87 12.60
N LEU A 65 -0.82 -1.46 11.72
CA LEU A 65 0.50 -0.93 12.09
C LEU A 65 0.42 0.44 12.81
N ALA A 66 -0.70 1.17 12.69
CA ALA A 66 -0.91 2.49 13.30
C ALA A 66 -1.30 2.44 14.79
N ASN A 67 -1.78 1.30 15.27
CA ASN A 67 -2.64 1.24 16.46
C ASN A 67 -1.94 0.84 17.77
N LYS A 68 -0.62 0.70 17.82
CA LYS A 68 0.10 0.54 19.09
C LYS A 68 1.11 1.66 19.26
N SER A 69 0.86 2.53 20.24
CA SER A 69 1.88 3.35 20.86
C SER A 69 3.10 2.47 21.20
N GLN A 70 4.27 3.09 21.09
CA GLN A 70 5.59 2.48 21.26
C GLN A 70 5.70 1.56 22.50
N GLU A 71 6.68 0.64 22.44
CA GLU A 71 7.11 -0.30 23.49
C GLU A 71 6.41 -1.67 23.57
N GLN A 72 6.50 -2.45 22.50
CA GLN A 72 7.08 -3.80 22.52
C GLN A 72 7.00 -4.33 21.09
N VAL A 73 8.14 -4.71 20.51
CA VAL A 73 8.20 -5.50 19.27
C VAL A 73 7.65 -6.89 19.61
N THR A 74 6.34 -6.99 19.69
CA THR A 74 5.62 -8.24 19.84
C THR A 74 5.62 -8.95 18.49
N GLY A 75 5.53 -10.28 18.48
CA GLY A 75 5.44 -11.05 17.22
C GLY A 75 4.32 -10.60 16.29
N GLU A 76 3.25 -9.97 16.82
CA GLU A 76 2.18 -9.34 16.04
C GLU A 76 2.68 -8.17 15.18
N TYR A 77 3.52 -7.29 15.75
CA TYR A 77 4.08 -6.16 15.00
C TYR A 77 4.96 -6.65 13.84
N GLU A 78 5.83 -7.62 14.11
CA GLU A 78 6.69 -8.24 13.08
C GLU A 78 5.87 -8.97 12.01
N HIS A 79 4.78 -9.64 12.41
CA HIS A 79 3.87 -10.29 11.48
C HIS A 79 3.19 -9.26 10.56
N HIS A 80 2.69 -8.16 11.12
CA HIS A 80 2.08 -7.09 10.33
C HIS A 80 3.09 -6.36 9.44
N SER A 81 4.29 -6.08 9.95
CA SER A 81 5.36 -5.44 9.16
C SER A 81 5.78 -6.31 7.98
N ARG A 82 5.95 -7.63 8.18
CA ARG A 82 6.20 -8.59 7.09
C ARG A 82 5.06 -8.62 6.08
N LYS A 83 3.81 -8.68 6.54
CA LYS A 83 2.64 -8.64 5.64
C LYS A 83 2.61 -7.38 4.79
N VAL A 84 2.95 -6.22 5.35
CA VAL A 84 3.04 -4.97 4.58
C VAL A 84 4.20 -5.03 3.57
N ALA A 85 5.35 -5.62 3.94
CA ALA A 85 6.47 -5.83 3.02
C ALA A 85 6.10 -6.75 1.85
N ASP A 86 5.43 -7.86 2.12
CA ASP A 86 4.98 -8.81 1.09
C ASP A 86 3.96 -8.16 0.14
N LEU A 87 2.98 -7.43 0.69
CA LEU A 87 2.01 -6.68 -0.12
C LEU A 87 2.69 -5.60 -0.96
N THR A 88 3.70 -4.91 -0.41
CA THR A 88 4.46 -3.90 -1.15
C THR A 88 5.23 -4.54 -2.32
N TYR A 89 5.81 -5.72 -2.11
CA TYR A 89 6.50 -6.47 -3.15
C TYR A 89 5.54 -6.92 -4.27
N GLU A 90 4.37 -7.44 -3.91
CA GLU A 90 3.36 -7.84 -4.90
C GLU A 90 2.78 -6.63 -5.66
N ILE A 91 2.62 -5.47 -5.00
CA ILE A 91 2.26 -4.23 -5.69
C ILE A 91 3.33 -3.84 -6.71
N ALA A 92 4.62 -3.89 -6.34
CA ALA A 92 5.70 -3.56 -7.26
C ALA A 92 5.69 -4.45 -8.51
N LYS A 93 5.50 -5.76 -8.32
CA LYS A 93 5.37 -6.70 -9.44
C LYS A 93 4.17 -6.41 -10.33
N GLU A 94 3.02 -6.07 -9.74
CA GLU A 94 1.80 -5.75 -10.49
C GLU A 94 1.98 -4.48 -11.33
N ILE A 95 2.65 -3.46 -10.78
CA ILE A 95 3.03 -2.25 -11.52
C ILE A 95 3.99 -2.58 -12.66
N GLU A 96 5.07 -3.33 -12.40
CA GLU A 96 6.04 -3.74 -13.43
C GLU A 96 5.45 -4.63 -14.53
N ALA A 97 4.39 -5.40 -14.22
CA ALA A 97 3.71 -6.22 -15.23
C ALA A 97 2.71 -5.43 -16.08
N SER A 98 2.25 -4.27 -15.60
CA SER A 98 1.22 -3.45 -16.23
C SER A 98 1.79 -2.32 -17.10
N PHE A 99 3.09 -2.04 -17.03
CA PHE A 99 3.80 -0.95 -17.73
C PHE A 99 5.12 -1.44 -18.31
#